data_AF-H6WZU5-F1
#
_entry.id   AF-H6WZU5-F1
#
_cell.length_a   1.000
_cell.length_b   1.000
_cell.length_c   1.000
_cell.angle_alpha   90.00
_cell.angle_beta   90.00
_cell.angle_gamma   90.00
#
_symmetry.space_group_name_H-M   'P 1'
#
loop_
_entity.id
_entity.type
_entity.pdbx_description
1 polymer ?
#
loop_
_entity_poly.entity_id
_entity_poly.type
_entity_poly.pdbx_seq_one_letter_code
_entity_poly.pdbx_strand_id
1 'polypeptide(L)'
;RSEPNVNPESTTETFASGAFFVNSDRFRGVPFFFRTGKRLTEKGTHVNIVFKQMDSIFGEPLAPNILTIYIQPTEGFSLSLNGKQVGEEFNLAPNSLDYRTDATSTGASPEPYEKLIYDVLNNN
;
A
#
# COMPACT_ATOMS: atom_id res chain seq x y z
N ARG A 1 9.11 -2.49 26.82
CA ARG A 1 9.69 -3.05 28.07
C ARG A 1 8.88 -2.63 29.29
N SER A 2 8.44 -1.38 29.38
CA SER A 2 7.60 -0.88 30.48
C SER A 2 6.12 -1.33 30.44
N GLU A 3 5.75 -2.26 29.57
CA GLU A 3 4.37 -2.79 29.52
C GLU A 3 4.20 -3.86 30.61
N PRO A 4 3.03 -3.97 31.25
CA PRO A 4 2.77 -5.06 32.18
C PRO A 4 2.94 -6.41 31.48
N ASN A 5 3.53 -7.38 32.17
CA ASN A 5 3.82 -8.73 31.66
C ASN A 5 4.87 -8.84 30.54
N VAL A 6 5.64 -7.78 30.27
CA VAL A 6 6.81 -7.87 29.38
C VAL A 6 8.08 -8.00 30.22
N ASN A 7 8.91 -9.01 29.92
CA ASN A 7 10.21 -9.16 30.56
C ASN A 7 11.06 -7.87 30.35
N PRO A 8 11.60 -7.24 31.41
CA PRO A 8 12.46 -6.06 31.30
C PRO A 8 13.66 -6.27 30.37
N GLU A 9 14.20 -7.50 30.30
CA GLU A 9 15.31 -7.89 29.44
C GLU A 9 14.87 -8.39 28.06
N SER A 10 13.58 -8.28 27.72
CA SER A 10 13.07 -8.72 26.42
C SER A 10 13.76 -7.99 25.27
N THR A 11 14.22 -8.78 24.30
CA THR A 11 14.72 -8.34 23.00
C THR A 11 13.69 -8.55 21.88
N THR A 12 12.47 -8.96 22.20
CA THR A 12 11.42 -9.24 21.22
C THR A 12 11.10 -8.00 20.40
N GLU A 13 11.17 -8.15 19.09
CA GLU A 13 11.00 -7.08 18.13
C GLU A 13 9.51 -6.73 17.99
N THR A 14 9.18 -5.44 18.11
CA THR A 14 7.82 -4.93 17.86
C THR A 14 7.67 -4.32 16.47
N PHE A 15 8.72 -4.38 15.66
CA PHE A 15 8.83 -3.82 14.33
C PHE A 15 9.81 -4.65 13.50
N ALA A 16 9.47 -4.89 12.24
CA ALA A 16 10.35 -5.52 11.27
C ALA A 16 10.18 -4.87 9.89
N SER A 17 11.27 -4.74 9.16
CA SER A 17 11.27 -4.33 7.76
C SER A 17 12.36 -5.05 7.00
N GLY A 18 12.16 -5.26 5.71
CA GLY A 18 13.15 -5.92 4.88
C GLY A 18 12.80 -5.83 3.41
N ALA A 19 13.68 -6.43 2.60
CA ALA A 19 13.49 -6.59 1.17
C ALA A 19 13.65 -8.07 0.81
N PHE A 20 12.83 -8.55 -0.12
CA PHE A 20 12.99 -9.87 -0.72
C PHE A 20 12.77 -9.80 -2.22
N PHE A 21 13.21 -10.85 -2.92
CA PHE A 21 13.02 -11.01 -4.36
C PHE A 21 12.21 -12.26 -4.62
N VAL A 22 11.30 -12.19 -5.59
CA VAL A 22 10.55 -13.34 -6.06
C VAL A 22 11.24 -13.90 -7.29
N ASN A 23 11.69 -15.16 -7.21
CA ASN A 23 12.33 -15.84 -8.34
C ASN A 23 11.27 -16.33 -9.34
N SER A 24 10.76 -15.41 -10.15
CA SER A 24 9.88 -15.70 -11.28
C SER A 24 10.21 -14.80 -12.46
N ASP A 25 9.80 -15.19 -13.67
CA ASP A 25 10.06 -14.38 -14.86
C ASP A 25 9.38 -13.00 -14.79
N ARG A 26 8.19 -12.93 -14.21
CA ARG A 26 7.43 -11.68 -14.05
C ARG A 26 8.12 -10.69 -13.11
N PHE A 27 8.74 -11.18 -12.04
CA PHE A 27 9.28 -10.33 -10.96
C PHE A 27 10.81 -10.35 -10.86
N ARG A 28 11.48 -10.88 -11.88
CA ARG A 28 12.94 -10.95 -11.92
C ARG A 28 13.55 -9.56 -11.75
N GLY A 29 14.37 -9.41 -10.71
CA GLY A 29 15.05 -8.16 -10.39
C GLY A 29 14.16 -7.06 -9.77
N VAL A 30 12.91 -7.37 -9.42
CA VAL A 30 12.01 -6.43 -8.72
C VAL A 30 12.09 -6.68 -7.21
N PRO A 31 12.58 -5.71 -6.40
CA PRO A 31 12.61 -5.84 -4.95
C PRO A 31 11.20 -5.63 -4.35
N PHE A 32 10.82 -6.49 -3.42
CA PHE A 32 9.62 -6.33 -2.59
C PHE A 32 10.02 -5.89 -1.20
N PHE A 33 9.64 -4.67 -0.84
CA PHE A 33 9.86 -4.14 0.50
C PHE A 33 8.65 -4.44 1.38
N PHE A 34 8.90 -4.80 2.63
CA PHE A 34 7.85 -4.92 3.63
C PHE A 34 8.24 -4.16 4.90
N ARG A 35 7.24 -3.66 5.60
CA ARG A 35 7.35 -3.03 6.90
C ARG A 35 6.12 -3.37 7.73
N THR A 36 6.32 -3.85 8.95
CA THR A 36 5.25 -4.11 9.90
C THR A 36 5.71 -3.74 11.30
N GLY A 37 4.78 -3.30 12.15
CA GLY A 37 5.11 -3.01 13.53
C GLY A 37 3.91 -2.54 14.35
N LYS A 38 4.13 -2.46 15.66
CA LYS A 38 3.18 -1.92 16.63
C LYS A 38 3.58 -0.50 17.02
N ARG A 39 2.60 0.31 17.47
CA ARG A 39 2.79 1.73 17.85
C ARG A 39 3.43 2.58 16.74
N LEU A 40 3.05 2.31 15.50
CA LEU A 40 3.37 3.17 14.36
C LEU A 40 2.47 4.40 14.35
N THR A 41 2.86 5.43 13.58
CA THR A 41 2.15 6.71 13.46
C THR A 41 0.70 6.57 13.01
N GLU A 42 0.41 5.53 12.21
CA GLU A 42 -0.90 5.27 11.66
C GLU A 42 -1.21 3.77 11.70
N LYS A 43 -2.49 3.43 11.95
CA LYS A 43 -3.01 2.08 11.75
C LYS A 43 -3.43 1.95 10.29
N GLY A 44 -2.78 1.06 9.55
CA GLY A 44 -3.20 0.76 8.19
C GLY A 44 -2.46 -0.41 7.60
N THR A 45 -3.09 -1.00 6.59
CA THR A 45 -2.50 -2.02 5.73
C THR A 45 -2.67 -1.53 4.30
N HIS A 46 -1.57 -1.31 3.59
CA HIS A 46 -1.59 -0.85 2.21
C HIS A 46 -0.40 -1.41 1.44
N VAL A 47 -0.55 -1.47 0.12
CA VAL A 47 0.48 -1.90 -0.82
C VAL A 47 0.79 -0.74 -1.74
N ASN A 48 2.07 -0.38 -1.88
CA ASN A 48 2.53 0.62 -2.85
C ASN A 48 3.24 -0.09 -4.00
N ILE A 49 2.78 0.14 -5.22
CA ILE A 49 3.40 -0.31 -6.45
C ILE A 49 4.02 0.92 -7.10
N VAL A 50 5.35 1.00 -7.07
CA VAL A 50 6.12 2.07 -7.71
C VAL A 50 6.51 1.59 -9.11
N PHE A 51 5.99 2.27 -10.13
CA PHE A 51 6.28 1.92 -11.51
C PHE A 51 7.67 2.42 -11.91
N LYS A 52 8.30 1.71 -12.85
CA LYS A 52 9.55 2.17 -13.45
C LYS A 52 9.32 3.49 -14.14
N GLN A 53 10.23 4.42 -13.90
CA GLN A 53 10.20 5.71 -14.57
C GLN A 53 10.57 5.56 -16.04
N MET A 54 9.79 6.19 -16.92
CA MET A 54 10.15 6.33 -18.33
C MET A 54 10.81 7.68 -18.56
N ASP A 55 11.69 7.74 -19.55
CA ASP A 55 12.28 9.01 -19.96
C ASP A 55 11.19 9.98 -20.45
N SER A 56 11.29 11.22 -20.00
CA SER A 56 10.33 12.26 -20.34
C SER A 56 10.53 12.73 -21.77
N ILE A 57 9.46 12.71 -22.57
CA ILE A 57 9.46 13.36 -23.90
C ILE A 57 9.51 14.89 -23.81
N PHE A 58 9.32 15.45 -22.62
CA PHE A 58 9.29 16.89 -22.36
C PHE A 58 10.61 17.42 -21.79
N GLY A 59 11.64 16.57 -21.66
CA GLY A 59 12.98 16.98 -21.19
C GLY A 59 13.10 17.21 -19.68
N GLU A 60 11.99 17.19 -18.94
CA GLU A 60 11.98 17.34 -17.48
C GLU A 60 11.91 15.99 -16.75
N PRO A 61 12.59 15.83 -15.61
CA PRO A 61 12.47 14.63 -14.79
C PRO A 61 11.06 14.49 -14.24
N LEU A 62 10.40 13.36 -14.53
CA LEU A 62 9.08 13.05 -13.99
C LEU A 62 9.23 12.54 -12.54
N ALA A 63 8.12 12.49 -11.80
CA ALA A 63 8.03 11.65 -10.59
C ALA A 63 7.57 10.23 -10.97
N PRO A 64 7.95 9.16 -10.25
CA PRO A 64 7.45 7.82 -10.54
C PRO A 64 5.92 7.76 -10.41
N ASN A 65 5.26 7.03 -11.31
CA ASN A 65 3.85 6.71 -11.10
C ASN A 65 3.75 5.74 -9.92
N ILE A 66 2.73 5.93 -9.06
CA ILE A 66 2.53 5.11 -7.86
C ILE A 66 1.07 4.67 -7.80
N LEU A 67 0.84 3.36 -7.69
CA LEU A 67 -0.46 2.81 -7.33
C LEU A 67 -0.42 2.37 -5.87
N THR A 68 -1.20 3.01 -5.02
CA THR A 68 -1.41 2.61 -3.63
C THR A 68 -2.74 1.90 -3.51
N ILE A 69 -2.72 0.65 -3.05
CA ILE A 69 -3.91 -0.14 -2.73
C ILE A 69 -4.06 -0.14 -1.22
N TYR A 70 -5.20 0.34 -0.73
CA TYR A 70 -5.51 0.41 0.69
C TYR A 70 -6.42 -0.76 1.03
N ILE A 71 -5.96 -1.57 1.98
CA ILE A 71 -6.63 -2.80 2.39
C ILE A 71 -7.45 -2.51 3.66
N GLN A 72 -6.88 -1.80 4.63
CA GLN A 72 -7.55 -1.43 5.88
C GLN A 72 -6.95 -0.13 6.42
N PRO A 73 -7.68 0.69 7.20
CA PRO A 73 -9.05 0.48 7.69
C PRO A 73 -10.17 0.89 6.72
N THR A 74 -9.83 1.60 5.65
CA THR A 74 -10.78 1.98 4.59
C THR A 74 -10.23 1.46 3.28
N GLU A 75 -10.97 0.57 2.65
CA GLU A 75 -10.59 -0.02 1.38
C GLU A 75 -10.61 1.04 0.27
N GLY A 76 -9.72 0.88 -0.70
CA GLY A 76 -9.70 1.75 -1.88
C GLY A 76 -8.35 1.75 -2.57
N PHE A 77 -8.16 2.71 -3.47
CA PHE A 77 -6.89 2.90 -4.14
C PHE A 77 -6.61 4.38 -4.41
N SER A 78 -5.34 4.67 -4.69
CA SER A 78 -4.87 5.95 -5.20
C SER A 78 -3.90 5.66 -6.33
N LEU A 79 -4.07 6.33 -7.47
CA LEU A 79 -3.14 6.26 -8.60
C LEU A 79 -2.55 7.65 -8.86
N SER A 80 -1.25 7.79 -8.62
CA SER A 80 -0.50 9.01 -8.91
C SER A 80 0.13 8.91 -10.30
N LEU A 81 -0.18 9.87 -11.18
CA LEU A 81 0.30 9.97 -12.55
C LEU A 81 0.76 11.39 -12.85
N ASN A 82 1.79 11.55 -13.67
CA ASN A 82 2.20 12.86 -14.15
C ASN A 82 1.21 13.40 -15.19
N GLY A 83 0.75 14.63 -15.02
CA GLY A 83 -0.10 15.34 -15.98
C GLY A 83 0.28 16.81 -16.10
N LYS A 84 -0.31 17.49 -17.08
CA LYS A 84 -0.10 18.94 -17.24
C LYS A 84 -0.60 19.66 -15.99
N GLN A 85 0.25 20.48 -15.40
CA GLN A 85 -0.14 21.38 -14.32
C GLN A 85 -1.14 22.41 -14.85
N VAL A 86 -2.16 22.73 -14.06
CA VAL A 86 -3.10 23.80 -14.40
C VAL A 86 -2.38 25.14 -14.26
N GLY A 87 -2.27 25.87 -15.37
CA GLY A 87 -1.56 27.14 -15.42
C GLY A 87 -1.25 27.57 -16.86
N GLU A 88 -0.66 28.76 -16.98
CA GLU A 88 -0.19 29.32 -18.25
C GLU A 88 1.11 28.65 -18.73
N GLU A 89 1.98 28.29 -17.79
CA GLU A 89 3.24 27.60 -18.07
C GLU A 89 3.03 26.11 -18.39
N PHE A 90 3.89 25.57 -19.26
CA PHE A 90 3.92 24.15 -19.57
C PHE A 90 4.83 23.42 -18.57
N ASN A 91 4.25 23.01 -17.44
CA ASN A 91 4.94 22.21 -16.43
C ASN A 91 4.17 20.90 -16.19
N LEU A 92 4.89 19.83 -15.83
CA LEU A 92 4.29 18.55 -15.45
C LEU A 92 4.31 18.38 -13.94
N ALA A 93 3.20 17.93 -13.38
CA ALA A 93 3.07 17.66 -11.96
C ALA A 93 2.34 16.32 -11.72
N PRO A 94 2.67 15.59 -10.64
CA PRO A 94 1.91 14.42 -10.23
C PRO A 94 0.49 14.82 -9.84
N ASN A 95 -0.50 14.16 -10.42
CA ASN A 95 -1.91 14.25 -10.07
C ASN A 95 -2.38 12.90 -9.51
N SER A 96 -3.30 12.91 -8.54
CA SER A 96 -3.85 11.68 -7.96
C SER A 96 -5.27 11.40 -8.46
N LEU A 97 -5.54 10.12 -8.70
CA LEU A 97 -6.87 9.57 -8.92
C LEU A 97 -7.21 8.68 -7.73
N ASP A 98 -8.15 9.13 -6.89
CA ASP A 98 -8.45 8.51 -5.61
C ASP A 98 -9.85 7.88 -5.60
N TYR A 99 -9.92 6.67 -5.07
CA TYR A 99 -11.18 5.99 -4.75
C TYR A 99 -11.09 5.44 -3.33
N ARG A 100 -12.11 5.70 -2.51
CA ARG A 100 -12.29 5.12 -1.18
C ARG A 100 -13.70 4.58 -1.04
N THR A 101 -13.81 3.40 -0.46
CA THR A 101 -15.07 2.84 0.01
C THR A 101 -15.62 3.72 1.12
N ASP A 102 -16.90 4.07 1.04
CA ASP A 102 -17.56 4.87 2.07
C ASP A 102 -17.92 4.02 3.30
N ALA A 103 -18.11 4.68 4.45
CA ALA A 103 -18.43 4.02 5.70
C ALA A 103 -19.75 3.19 5.63
N THR A 104 -20.64 3.53 4.69
CA THR A 104 -21.92 2.86 4.46
C THR A 104 -21.79 1.54 3.72
N SER A 105 -20.86 1.43 2.77
CA SER A 105 -20.57 0.17 2.07
C SER A 105 -19.68 -0.76 2.89
N THR A 106 -18.82 -0.24 3.77
CA THR A 106 -18.08 -1.08 4.73
C THR A 106 -18.99 -1.82 5.72
N GLY A 107 -20.14 -1.24 6.12
CA GLY A 107 -21.11 -1.91 6.99
C GLY A 107 -21.85 -3.08 6.34
N ALA A 108 -21.82 -3.17 5.01
CA ALA A 108 -22.37 -4.29 4.23
C ALA A 108 -21.29 -5.26 3.74
N SER A 109 -20.01 -4.99 4.01
CA SER A 109 -18.91 -5.89 3.67
C SER A 109 -18.87 -7.02 4.69
N PRO A 110 -18.90 -8.31 4.26
CA PRO A 110 -18.79 -9.43 5.17
C PRO A 110 -17.51 -9.34 5.99
N GLU A 111 -17.61 -9.63 7.29
CA GLU A 111 -16.41 -9.73 8.14
C GLU A 111 -15.49 -10.83 7.59
N PRO A 112 -14.15 -10.72 7.74
CA PRO A 112 -13.22 -11.70 7.17
C PRO A 112 -13.54 -13.15 7.57
N TYR A 113 -14.01 -13.37 8.80
CA TYR A 113 -14.41 -14.70 9.26
C TYR A 113 -15.76 -15.16 8.68
N GLU A 114 -16.71 -14.27 8.46
CA GLU A 114 -17.99 -14.61 7.80
C GLU A 114 -17.71 -15.14 6.40
N LYS A 115 -16.86 -14.42 5.65
CA LYS A 115 -16.43 -14.85 4.32
C LYS A 115 -15.71 -16.19 4.34
N LEU A 116 -14.73 -16.38 5.24
CA LEU A 116 -14.00 -17.65 5.33
C LEU A 116 -14.92 -18.83 5.65
N ILE A 117 -15.90 -18.65 6.55
CA ILE A 117 -16.88 -19.69 6.87
C ILE A 117 -17.80 -19.96 5.67
N TYR A 118 -18.28 -18.90 5.00
CA TYR A 118 -19.07 -19.02 3.79
C TYR A 118 -18.32 -19.78 2.69
N ASP A 119 -17.04 -19.50 2.47
CA ASP A 119 -16.21 -20.17 1.48
C ASP A 119 -16.09 -21.67 1.80
N VAL A 120 -15.87 -22.04 3.06
CA VAL A 120 -15.86 -23.45 3.52
C VAL A 120 -17.19 -24.15 3.25
N LEU A 121 -18.32 -23.48 3.54
CA LEU A 121 -19.66 -24.05 3.31
C LEU A 121 -19.96 -24.25 1.81
N ASN A 122 -19.37 -23.43 0.95
CA ASN A 122 -19.52 -23.52 -0.50
C ASN A 122 -18.40 -24.32 -1.19
N ASN A 123 -17.48 -24.92 -0.41
CA ASN A 123 -16.37 -25.72 -0.90
C ASN A 123 -15.45 -24.97 -1.89
N ASN A 124 -15.14 -23.71 -1.55
CA ASN A 124 -14.31 -22.80 -2.34
C ASN A 124 -13.02 -22.43 -1.62
#